data_AF-A0A953TTE4-F1
#
_entry.id   AF-A0A953TTE4-F1
#
_cell.length_a   1.000
_cell.length_b   1.000
_cell.length_c   1.000
_cell.angle_alpha   90.00
_cell.angle_beta   90.00
_cell.angle_gamma   90.00
#
_symmetry.space_group_name_H-M   'P 1'
#
loop_
_entity.id
_entity.type
_entity.pdbx_description
1 polymer ?
#
loop_
_entity_poly.entity_id
_entity_poly.type
_entity_poly.pdbx_seq_one_letter_code
_entity_poly.pdbx_strand_id
1 'polypeptide(L)'
;MEENIGQVGPREQQIIDLLLQGCDNSEIARDLHIAERTVKAHFNRLFLRFGIKGGIKRVKLATMLYRRQLWLEKQQTAAGPANANTSSFNA
;
A
#
# COMPACT_ATOMS: atom_id res chain seq x y z
N MET A 1 1.33 -18.22 7.45
CA MET A 1 1.72 -16.86 7.89
C MET A 1 0.58 -15.95 7.49
N GLU A 2 -0.36 -15.70 8.40
CA GLU A 2 -1.51 -14.84 8.12
C GLU A 2 -1.05 -13.40 8.03
N GLU A 3 -1.13 -12.84 6.83
CA GLU A 3 -0.98 -11.42 6.58
C GLU A 3 -2.20 -10.70 7.19
N ASN A 4 -2.06 -10.18 8.42
CA ASN A 4 -3.14 -9.51 9.15
C ASN A 4 -3.32 -8.07 8.63
N ILE A 5 -3.73 -7.94 7.37
CA ILE A 5 -3.84 -6.68 6.60
C ILE A 5 -5.21 -6.02 6.80
N GLY A 6 -6.23 -6.75 7.24
CA GLY A 6 -7.58 -6.22 7.47
C GLY A 6 -7.70 -5.17 8.59
N GLN A 7 -6.60 -4.82 9.26
CA GLN A 7 -6.57 -3.90 10.40
C GLN A 7 -5.48 -2.82 10.28
N VAL A 8 -5.05 -2.50 9.07
CA VAL A 8 -4.22 -1.30 8.86
C VAL A 8 -5.12 -0.08 9.02
N GLY A 9 -4.81 0.79 9.98
CA GLY A 9 -5.60 1.99 10.21
C GLY A 9 -5.50 2.99 9.03
N PRO A 10 -6.44 3.95 8.90
CA PRO A 10 -6.42 4.93 7.80
C PRO A 10 -5.09 5.68 7.70
N ARG A 11 -4.49 6.02 8.85
CA ARG A 11 -3.21 6.71 8.90
C ARG A 11 -2.03 5.83 8.49
N GLU A 12 -2.09 4.54 8.82
CA GLU A 12 -1.06 3.58 8.44
C GLU A 12 -1.15 3.28 6.94
N GLN A 13 -2.35 3.30 6.36
CA GLN A 13 -2.58 3.18 4.92
C GLN A 13 -1.92 4.34 4.16
N GLN A 14 -2.12 5.59 4.60
CA GLN A 14 -1.45 6.75 3.99
C GLN A 14 0.08 6.62 4.00
N ILE A 15 0.65 6.10 5.10
CA ILE A 15 2.10 5.88 5.21
C ILE A 15 2.56 4.77 4.26
N ILE A 16 1.76 3.72 4.08
CA ILE A 16 2.02 2.65 3.12
C ILE A 16 2.01 3.20 1.68
N ASP A 17 1.04 4.04 1.34
CA ASP A 17 0.92 4.58 -0.01
C ASP A 17 2.14 5.45 -0.36
N LEU A 18 2.55 6.34 0.54
CA LEU A 18 3.76 7.16 0.38
C LEU A 18 5.05 6.32 0.40
N LEU A 19 5.10 5.24 1.20
CA LEU A 19 6.21 4.28 1.17
C LEU A 19 6.35 3.66 -0.22
N LEU A 20 5.25 3.24 -0.83
CA LEU A 20 5.24 2.60 -2.15
C LEU A 20 5.59 3.57 -3.27
N GLN A 21 5.35 4.86 -3.08
CA GLN A 21 5.83 5.93 -3.97
C GLN A 21 7.34 6.20 -3.83
N GLY A 22 8.00 5.59 -2.84
CA GLY A 22 9.44 5.76 -2.60
C GLY A 22 9.79 6.95 -1.70
N CYS A 23 8.80 7.63 -1.11
CA CYS A 23 9.04 8.74 -0.20
C CYS A 23 9.86 8.30 1.02
N ASP A 24 10.69 9.18 1.55
CA ASP A 24 11.43 8.96 2.80
C ASP A 24 10.64 9.36 4.05
N ASN A 25 11.23 9.25 5.24
CA ASN A 25 10.52 9.61 6.48
C ASN A 25 10.22 11.11 6.62
N SER A 26 11.06 11.96 6.04
CA SER A 26 10.94 13.42 6.11
C SER A 26 9.85 13.90 5.15
N GLU A 27 9.83 13.34 3.94
CA GLU A 27 8.78 13.56 2.95
C GLU A 27 7.43 13.08 3.47
N ILE A 28 7.37 11.87 4.03
CA ILE A 28 6.13 11.36 4.65
C ILE A 28 5.69 12.25 5.81
N ALA A 29 6.63 12.72 6.64
CA ALA A 29 6.34 13.62 7.75
C ALA A 29 5.74 14.94 7.26
N ARG A 30 6.33 15.53 6.22
CA ARG A 30 5.88 16.75 5.58
C ARG A 30 4.48 16.59 4.98
N ASP A 31 4.28 15.57 4.15
CA ASP A 31 3.04 15.38 3.42
C ASP A 31 1.87 15.08 4.37
N LEU A 32 2.15 14.31 5.43
CA LEU A 32 1.18 13.99 6.46
C LEU A 32 1.08 15.04 7.58
N HIS A 33 1.88 16.11 7.56
CA HIS A 33 1.92 17.16 8.58
C HIS A 33 2.11 16.61 10.01
N ILE A 34 3.04 15.67 10.18
CA ILE A 34 3.39 15.06 11.48
C ILE A 34 4.91 15.05 11.67
N ALA A 35 5.36 14.85 12.90
CA ALA A 35 6.78 14.72 13.19
C ALA A 35 7.34 13.39 12.65
N GLU A 36 8.59 13.39 12.17
CA GLU A 36 9.29 12.16 11.72
C GLU A 36 9.32 11.05 12.78
N ARG A 37 9.42 11.43 14.06
CA ARG A 37 9.34 10.47 15.17
C ARG A 37 8.03 9.68 15.16
N THR A 38 6.94 10.33 14.79
CA THR A 38 5.60 9.74 14.69
C THR A 38 5.54 8.80 13.49
N VAL A 39 6.13 9.19 12.35
CA VAL A 39 6.29 8.33 11.17
C VAL A 39 7.05 7.05 11.54
N LYS A 40 8.18 7.16 12.24
CA LYS A 40 8.95 6.01 12.74
C LYS A 40 8.12 5.11 13.67
N ALA A 41 7.30 5.70 14.53
CA ALA A 41 6.41 4.94 15.41
C ALA A 41 5.35 4.15 14.63
N HIS A 42 4.76 4.73 13.59
CA HIS A 42 3.85 4.01 12.69
C HIS A 42 4.56 2.88 11.94
N PHE A 43 5.77 3.12 11.41
CA PHE A 43 6.56 2.05 10.78
C PHE A 43 6.89 0.91 11.75
N ASN A 44 7.19 1.20 13.01
CA ASN A 44 7.42 0.15 14.00
C ASN A 44 6.17 -0.71 14.23
N ARG A 45 4.98 -0.09 14.33
CA ARG A 45 3.71 -0.84 14.44
C ARG A 45 3.47 -1.71 13.21
N LEU A 46 3.71 -1.15 12.02
CA LEU A 46 3.63 -1.90 10.75
C LEU A 46 4.61 -3.09 10.77
N PHE A 47 5.89 -2.89 11.07
CA PHE A 47 6.86 -3.99 11.11
C PHE A 47 6.48 -5.09 12.09
N LEU A 48 5.97 -4.74 13.28
CA LEU A 48 5.49 -5.71 14.25
C LEU A 48 4.29 -6.49 13.71
N ARG A 49 3.31 -5.78 13.12
CA ARG A 49 2.10 -6.38 12.53
C ARG A 49 2.41 -7.33 11.38
N PHE A 50 3.34 -6.95 10.50
CA PHE A 50 3.80 -7.77 9.37
C PHE A 50 4.86 -8.80 9.76
N GLY A 51 5.24 -8.91 11.05
CA GLY A 51 6.21 -9.90 11.52
C GLY A 51 7.66 -9.66 11.05
N ILE A 52 8.00 -8.44 10.65
CA ILE A 52 9.31 -8.08 10.10
C ILE A 52 10.30 -7.82 11.24
N LYS A 53 11.08 -8.85 11.59
CA LYS A 53 12.01 -8.80 12.72
C LYS A 53 13.44 -8.36 12.37
N GLY A 54 13.89 -8.54 11.13
CA GLY A 54 15.28 -8.24 10.74
C GLY A 54 15.51 -7.94 9.25
N GLY A 55 16.76 -7.61 8.91
CA GLY A 55 17.16 -7.11 7.58
C GLY A 55 16.69 -5.67 7.33
N ILE A 56 16.68 -5.24 6.07
CA ILE A 56 16.19 -3.91 5.67
C ILE A 56 14.66 -3.90 5.76
N LYS A 57 14.12 -3.61 6.95
CA LYS A 57 12.69 -3.73 7.27
C LYS A 57 11.79 -2.97 6.30
N ARG A 58 12.20 -1.76 5.91
CA ARG A 58 11.47 -0.90 4.96
C ARG A 58 11.34 -1.56 3.58
N VAL A 59 12.45 -2.08 3.04
CA VAL A 59 12.45 -2.77 1.74
C VAL A 59 11.60 -4.02 1.81
N LYS A 60 11.71 -4.82 2.87
CA LYS A 60 10.86 -6.01 3.05
C LYS A 60 9.38 -5.66 3.08
N LEU A 61 9.00 -4.63 3.83
CA LEU A 61 7.61 -4.15 3.89
C LEU A 61 7.13 -3.69 2.52
N ALA A 62 7.90 -2.84 1.83
CA ALA A 62 7.57 -2.36 0.49
C ALA A 62 7.43 -3.51 -0.52
N THR A 63 8.37 -4.45 -0.54
CA THR A 63 8.32 -5.63 -1.42
C THR A 63 7.11 -6.51 -1.15
N MET A 64 6.75 -6.74 0.12
CA MET A 64 5.55 -7.52 0.47
C MET A 64 4.28 -6.84 -0.04
N LEU A 65 4.13 -5.54 0.23
CA LEU A 65 2.97 -4.75 -0.18
C LEU A 65 2.86 -4.64 -1.71
N TYR A 66 3.97 -4.39 -2.39
CA TYR A 66 4.02 -4.29 -3.86
C TYR A 66 3.66 -5.62 -4.54
N ARG A 67 4.22 -6.75 -4.07
CA ARG A 67 3.88 -8.08 -4.60
C ARG A 67 2.41 -8.41 -4.45
N ARG A 68 1.79 -7.97 -3.34
CA ARG A 68 0.35 -8.14 -3.10
C ARG A 68 -0.48 -7.27 -4.03
N GLN A 69 -0.12 -6.00 -4.21
CA GLN A 69 -0.85 -5.08 -5.09
C GLN A 69 -0.87 -5.59 -6.53
N LEU A 70 0.28 -6.05 -7.03
CA LEU A 70 0.38 -6.72 -8.32
C LEU A 70 -0.51 -7.97 -8.43
N TRP A 71 -0.66 -8.73 -7.34
CA TRP A 71 -1.50 -9.93 -7.33
C TRP A 71 -3.00 -9.59 -7.41
N LEU A 72 -3.42 -8.49 -6.78
CA LEU A 72 -4.80 -7.99 -6.87
C LEU A 72 -5.09 -7.38 -8.24
N GLU A 73 -4.19 -6.56 -8.79
CA GLU A 73 -4.33 -5.96 -10.12
C GLU A 73 -4.40 -7.00 -11.25
N LYS A 74 -3.62 -8.08 -11.14
CA LYS A 74 -3.68 -9.20 -12.10
C LYS A 74 -4.99 -9.98 -12.05
N GLN A 75 -5.68 -10.01 -10.92
CA GLN A 75 -7.01 -10.63 -10.82
C GLN A 75 -8.12 -9.70 -11.32
N GLN A 76 -7.95 -8.39 -11.18
CA GLN A 76 -8.89 -7.40 -11.72
C GLN A 76 -8.82 -7.34 -13.26
N THR A 77 -7.64 -7.50 -13.87
CA THR A 77 -7.46 -7.53 -15.33
C THR A 77 -7.88 -8.85 -15.98
N ALA A 78 -8.05 -9.93 -15.20
CA ALA A 78 -8.67 -11.17 -15.67
C ALA A 78 -10.21 -11.08 -15.75
N ALA A 79 -10.83 -10.09 -15.10
CA ALA A 79 -12.19 -9.66 -15.39
C ALA A 79 -12.14 -8.62 -16.51
N GLY A 80 -12.31 -9.08 -17.76
CA GLY A 80 -12.26 -8.23 -18.96
C GLY A 80 -13.24 -7.05 -18.94
N PRO A 81 -13.15 -6.12 -19.91
CA PRO A 81 -13.95 -4.91 -19.95
C PRO A 81 -15.42 -5.27 -20.13
N ALA A 82 -16.16 -5.36 -19.03
CA ALA A 82 -17.60 -5.50 -19.07
C ALA A 82 -18.22 -4.14 -19.42
N ASN A 83 -18.55 -4.01 -20.71
CA ASN A 83 -19.53 -3.10 -21.29
C ASN A 83 -19.16 -1.62 -21.47
N ALA A 84 -18.68 -1.31 -22.68
CA ALA A 84 -19.04 -0.07 -23.37
C ALA A 84 -19.20 -0.38 -24.87
N ASN A 85 -20.22 -1.19 -25.21
CA ASN A 85 -20.52 -1.54 -26.59
C ASN A 85 -21.80 -0.82 -27.01
N THR A 86 -21.60 0.25 -27.77
CA THR A 86 -22.34 0.57 -28.99
C THR A 86 -23.87 0.63 -28.91
N SER A 87 -24.39 1.85 -28.92
CA SER A 87 -25.69 2.15 -29.55
C SER A 87 -25.58 3.49 -30.27
N SER A 88 -24.93 3.47 -31.42
CA SER A 88 -25.21 4.41 -32.51
C SER A 88 -25.78 3.59 -33.66
N PHE A 89 -26.80 4.16 -34.33
CA PHE A 89 -27.66 3.65 -35.41
C PHE A 89 -28.93 2.89 -35.02
N ASN A 90 -30.05 3.62 -34.94
CA ASN A 90 -31.17 3.48 -35.88
C ASN A 90 -32.27 4.55 -35.65
N ALA A 91 -32.45 5.44 -36.64
CA ALA A 91 -33.70 5.88 -37.27
C ALA A 91 -33.54 7.30 -37.85
#